data_AF-A0A976DQK8-F1
#
_entry.id   AF-A0A976DQK8-F1
#
_cell.length_a   1.000
_cell.length_b   1.000
_cell.length_c   1.000
_cell.angle_alpha   90.00
_cell.angle_beta   90.00
_cell.angle_gamma   90.00
#
_symmetry.space_group_name_H-M   'P 1'
#
loop_
_entity.id
_entity.type
_entity.pdbx_description
1 polymer ?
#
loop_
_entity_poly.entity_id
_entity_poly.type
_entity_poly.pdbx_seq_one_letter_code
_entity_poly.pdbx_strand_id
1 'polypeptide(L)'
;MKRNTVLLGGILGIALMSGCTYQKSNNIEQSDYRDGDQYVYGVHPDSAAAQTKNVYKPKPELDARTAAIREKMFGAGSINQGN
;
A
#
# COMPACT_ATOMS: atom_id res chain seq x y z
N MET A 1 -26.36 44.21 -30.86
CA MET A 1 -25.69 44.02 -29.56
C MET A 1 -25.63 42.56 -29.12
N LYS A 2 -26.73 41.80 -29.15
CA LYS A 2 -26.78 40.39 -28.69
C LYS A 2 -25.76 39.44 -29.36
N ARG A 3 -25.48 39.61 -30.66
CA ARG A 3 -24.47 38.80 -31.39
C ARG A 3 -23.04 38.99 -30.86
N ASN A 4 -22.68 40.20 -30.46
CA ASN A 4 -21.35 40.50 -29.93
C ASN A 4 -21.21 40.00 -28.49
N THR A 5 -22.28 40.05 -27.69
CA THR A 5 -22.28 39.50 -26.33
C THR A 5 -22.17 37.97 -26.33
N VAL A 6 -22.81 37.29 -27.29
CA VAL A 6 -22.68 35.83 -27.47
C VAL A 6 -21.27 35.46 -27.96
N LEU A 7 -20.69 36.23 -28.88
CA LEU A 7 -19.31 36.01 -29.33
C LEU A 7 -18.29 36.21 -28.20
N LEU A 8 -18.41 37.30 -27.43
CA LEU A 8 -17.54 37.57 -26.27
C LEU A 8 -17.69 36.51 -25.18
N GLY A 9 -18.92 36.09 -24.87
CA GLY A 9 -19.18 35.01 -23.92
C GLY A 9 -18.62 33.66 -24.38
N GLY A 10 -18.74 33.35 -25.67
CA GLY A 10 -18.17 32.14 -26.26
C GLY A 10 -16.64 32.10 -26.20
N ILE A 11 -15.98 33.23 -26.51
CA ILE A 11 -14.51 33.34 -26.43
C ILE A 11 -14.02 33.18 -24.99
N LEU A 12 -14.71 33.80 -24.03
CA LEU A 12 -14.36 33.70 -22.61
C LEU A 12 -14.53 32.26 -22.07
N GLY A 13 -15.58 31.56 -22.50
CA GLY A 13 -15.81 30.16 -22.14
C GLY A 13 -14.73 29.21 -22.67
N ILE A 14 -14.27 29.40 -23.90
CA ILE A 14 -13.20 28.59 -24.50
C ILE A 14 -11.85 28.81 -23.78
N ALA A 15 -11.54 30.06 -23.42
CA ALA A 15 -10.31 30.40 -22.71
C ALA A 15 -10.23 29.72 -21.32
N LEU A 16 -11.31 29.71 -20.55
CA LEU A 16 -11.35 29.08 -19.22
C LEU A 16 -11.17 27.55 -19.29
N MET A 17 -11.70 26.89 -20.34
CA MET A 17 -11.57 25.44 -20.52
C MET A 17 -10.14 25.00 -20.91
N SER A 18 -9.36 25.88 -21.54
CA SER A 18 -7.95 25.60 -21.88
C SER A 18 -7.00 25.58 -20.68
N GLY A 19 -7.38 26.24 -19.57
CA GLY A 19 -6.61 26.23 -18.32
C GLY A 19 -6.65 24.87 -17.61
N CYS A 20 -7.80 24.17 -17.65
CA CYS A 20 -7.94 22.84 -17.07
C CYS A 20 -7.07 21.79 -17.77
N THR A 21 -6.80 21.95 -19.08
CA THR A 21 -5.87 21.08 -19.81
C THR A 21 -4.41 21.41 -19.53
N TYR A 22 -4.06 22.66 -19.19
CA TYR A 22 -2.68 23.05 -18.91
C TYR A 22 -2.14 22.38 -17.63
N GLN A 23 -2.93 22.34 -16.55
CA GLN A 23 -2.53 21.62 -15.34
C GLN A 23 -2.56 20.09 -15.51
N LYS A 24 -3.48 19.56 -16.33
CA LYS A 24 -3.56 18.11 -16.62
C LYS A 24 -2.39 17.61 -17.48
N SER A 25 -1.84 18.47 -18.34
CA SER A 25 -0.72 18.15 -19.22
C SER A 25 0.65 18.54 -18.65
N ASN A 26 0.70 19.22 -17.50
CA ASN A 26 1.94 19.56 -16.81
C ASN A 26 2.30 18.50 -15.76
N ASN A 27 2.36 17.23 -16.20
CA ASN A 27 3.08 16.20 -15.47
C ASN A 27 4.48 16.17 -16.05
N ILE A 28 5.45 16.73 -15.33
CA ILE A 28 6.85 16.39 -15.58
C ILE A 28 7.02 14.99 -15.00
N GLU A 29 6.74 13.97 -15.82
CA GLU A 29 7.06 12.59 -15.50
C GLU A 29 8.58 12.47 -15.48
N GLN A 30 9.15 12.45 -14.28
CA GLN A 30 10.56 12.15 -14.12
C GLN A 30 10.78 10.72 -14.59
N SER A 31 11.74 10.51 -15.48
CA SER A 31 12.11 9.16 -15.92
C SER A 31 12.57 8.35 -14.70
N ASP A 32 11.80 7.34 -14.33
CA ASP A 32 12.22 6.39 -13.31
C ASP A 32 13.23 5.41 -13.90
N TYR A 33 14.50 5.69 -13.68
CA TYR A 33 15.61 4.84 -14.14
C TYR A 33 15.65 3.48 -13.44
N ARG A 34 14.86 3.30 -12.38
CA ARG A 34 14.75 2.07 -11.61
C ARG A 34 13.39 1.41 -11.79
N ASP A 35 12.61 1.84 -12.78
CA ASP A 35 11.32 1.22 -13.08
C ASP A 35 11.52 -0.30 -13.32
N GLY A 36 10.72 -1.11 -12.63
CA GLY A 36 10.85 -2.56 -12.61
C GLY A 36 11.99 -3.14 -11.76
N ASP A 37 12.80 -2.32 -11.08
CA ASP A 37 13.85 -2.78 -10.16
C ASP A 37 13.24 -3.53 -8.97
N GLN A 38 13.44 -4.85 -8.94
CA GLN A 38 12.90 -5.73 -7.91
C GLN A 38 13.48 -5.46 -6.52
N TYR A 39 14.66 -4.84 -6.42
CA TYR A 39 15.21 -4.44 -5.13
C TYR A 39 14.45 -3.24 -4.55
N VAL A 40 13.95 -2.34 -5.40
CA VAL A 40 13.21 -1.13 -4.98
C VAL A 40 11.72 -1.40 -4.83
N TYR A 41 11.15 -2.10 -5.80
CA TYR A 41 9.69 -2.27 -5.95
C TYR A 41 9.23 -3.71 -5.71
N GLY A 42 10.15 -4.65 -5.59
CA GLY A 42 9.82 -6.05 -5.28
C GLY A 42 9.57 -6.28 -3.79
N VAL A 43 9.03 -7.45 -3.49
CA VAL A 43 8.78 -7.88 -2.11
C VAL A 43 10.08 -8.41 -1.52
N HIS A 44 10.67 -7.66 -0.60
CA HIS A 44 11.90 -8.09 0.08
C HIS A 44 11.67 -9.43 0.81
N PRO A 45 12.64 -10.38 0.81
CA PRO A 45 12.50 -11.67 1.52
C PRO A 45 12.15 -11.52 3.00
N ASP A 46 12.66 -10.47 3.65
CA ASP A 46 12.39 -10.17 5.05
C ASP A 46 11.10 -9.36 5.27
N SER A 47 10.35 -9.03 4.22
CA SER A 47 9.10 -8.29 4.37
C SER A 47 8.00 -9.16 5.00
N ALA A 48 7.07 -8.54 5.72
CA ALA A 48 5.90 -9.24 6.28
C ALA A 48 5.07 -9.96 5.20
N ALA A 49 5.00 -9.41 3.98
CA ALA A 49 4.29 -10.02 2.85
C ALA A 49 4.97 -11.30 2.33
N ALA A 50 6.30 -11.40 2.43
CA ALA A 50 7.02 -12.64 2.16
C ALA A 50 6.88 -13.63 3.31
N GLN A 51 7.03 -13.18 4.55
CA GLN A 51 6.98 -14.04 5.74
C GLN A 51 5.63 -14.72 5.94
N THR A 52 4.53 -14.03 5.68
CA THR A 52 3.16 -14.56 5.85
C THR A 52 2.82 -15.69 4.87
N LYS A 53 3.58 -15.84 3.77
CA LYS A 53 3.41 -16.93 2.81
C LYS A 53 4.13 -18.22 3.23
N ASN A 54 4.99 -18.15 4.24
CA ASN A 54 5.73 -19.32 4.71
C ASN A 54 4.81 -20.26 5.51
N VAL A 55 4.61 -21.47 5.00
CA VAL A 55 3.87 -22.53 5.68
C VAL A 55 4.85 -23.48 6.36
N TYR A 56 4.83 -23.50 7.69
CA TYR A 56 5.69 -24.39 8.48
C TYR A 56 4.98 -25.72 8.74
N LYS A 57 5.69 -26.83 8.52
CA LYS A 57 5.18 -28.15 8.89
C LYS A 57 4.99 -28.22 10.41
N PRO A 58 3.86 -28.76 10.91
CA PRO A 58 3.66 -28.94 12.34
C PRO A 58 4.73 -29.87 12.90
N LYS A 59 5.36 -29.45 14.00
CA LYS A 59 6.37 -30.21 14.72
C LYS A 59 5.83 -30.54 16.11
N PRO A 60 5.24 -31.73 16.33
CA PRO A 60 4.56 -32.07 17.59
C PRO A 60 5.51 -32.05 18.80
N GLU A 61 6.82 -32.23 18.58
CA GLU A 61 7.86 -32.07 19.61
C GLU A 61 7.91 -30.65 20.21
N LEU A 62 7.57 -29.62 19.43
CA LEU A 62 7.55 -28.23 19.89
C LEU A 62 6.34 -27.94 20.76
N ASP A 63 5.22 -28.63 20.55
CA ASP A 63 4.02 -28.47 21.37
C ASP A 63 4.27 -28.98 22.80
N ALA A 64 4.92 -30.15 22.92
CA ALA A 64 5.33 -30.70 24.22
C ALA A 64 6.34 -29.78 24.93
N ARG A 65 7.33 -29.25 24.21
CA ARG A 65 8.29 -28.28 24.77
C ARG A 65 7.60 -26.98 25.19
N THR A 66 6.64 -26.50 24.42
CA THR A 66 5.87 -25.29 24.72
C THR A 66 5.01 -25.49 25.97
N ALA A 67 4.40 -26.66 26.13
CA ALA A 67 3.67 -27.01 27.35
C ALA A 67 4.60 -27.04 28.57
N ALA A 68 5.77 -27.67 28.47
CA ALA A 68 6.75 -27.70 29.56
C ALA A 68 7.32 -26.32 29.91
N ILE A 69 7.55 -25.46 28.92
CA ILE A 69 7.98 -24.07 29.14
C ILE A 69 6.85 -23.28 29.82
N ARG A 70 5.61 -23.44 29.35
CA ARG A 70 4.43 -22.79 29.93
C ARG A 70 4.27 -23.15 31.40
N GLU A 71 4.39 -24.43 31.74
CA GLU A 71 4.32 -24.90 33.12
C GLU A 71 5.45 -24.30 33.98
N LYS A 72 6.68 -24.21 33.46
CA LYS A 72 7.81 -23.57 34.16
C LYS A 72 7.61 -22.08 34.40
N MET A 73 6.99 -21.38 33.44
CA MET A 73 6.84 -19.92 33.51
C MET A 73 5.65 -19.48 34.37
N PHE A 74 4.58 -20.27 34.42
CA PHE A 74 3.30 -19.83 34.99
C PHE A 74 2.72 -20.81 36.04
N GLY A 75 3.40 -21.93 36.31
CA GLY A 75 2.91 -22.97 37.21
C GLY A 75 1.84 -23.88 36.60
N ALA A 76 1.37 -24.85 37.38
CA ALA A 76 0.28 -25.74 36.97
C ALA A 76 -1.07 -24.99 37.03
N GLY A 77 -1.70 -24.78 35.87
CA GLY A 77 -3.03 -24.16 35.77
C GLY A 77 -3.31 -23.57 34.38
N SER A 78 -4.56 -23.21 34.11
CA SER A 78 -4.93 -22.43 32.92
C SER A 78 -4.71 -20.95 33.19
N ILE A 79 -3.82 -20.31 32.44
CA ILE A 79 -3.78 -18.85 32.36
C ILE A 79 -5.05 -18.44 31.62
N ASN A 80 -5.91 -17.63 32.25
CA ASN A 80 -7.07 -17.06 31.56
C ASN A 80 -6.59 -16.42 30.26
N GLN A 81 -7.13 -16.88 29.13
CA GLN A 81 -6.90 -16.27 27.83
C GLN A 81 -7.38 -14.82 27.96
N GLY A 82 -6.47 -13.85 27.89
CA GLY A 82 -6.81 -12.44 27.91
C GLY A 82 -7.75 -12.12 26.75
N ASN A 83 -8.78 -11.31 27.03
CA ASN A 83 -9.82 -10.87 26.10
C ASN A 83 -9.27 -10.34 24.77
#